data_AF-A0A0A0P3C5-F1
#
_entry.id   AF-A0A0A0P3C5-F1
#
_cell.length_a   1.000
_cell.length_b   1.000
_cell.length_c   1.000
_cell.angle_alpha   90.00
_cell.angle_beta   90.00
_cell.angle_gamma   90.00
#
_symmetry.space_group_name_H-M   'P 1'
#
loop_
_entity.id
_entity.type
_entity.pdbx_description
1 polymer ?
#
loop_
_entity_poly.entity_id
_entity_poly.type
_entity_poly.pdbx_seq_one_letter_code
_entity_poly.pdbx_strand_id
1 'polypeptide(L)'
;EKPIDLDVDRVKACLKVVSETGAKLMVGFNRRFDPHFMAVRKAIDAGTIGDVEMVTITSRDPGAPPVDYIKRSGGIFRDMTIHDFDMARFLLGEEPVSVTATAAVLVDKAIGAAGDFDSVSVILQTASGK
;
A
#
# COMPACT_ATOMS: atom_id res chain seq x y z
N GLU A 1 -5.96 -11.37 -6.31
CA GLU A 1 -4.88 -11.11 -5.34
C GLU A 1 -4.03 -9.92 -5.76
N LYS A 2 -3.23 -9.39 -4.84
CA LYS A 2 -2.23 -8.34 -5.11
C LYS A 2 -0.85 -8.95 -5.42
N PRO A 3 0.04 -8.23 -6.11
CA PRO A 3 -0.24 -7.10 -7.02
C PRO A 3 -0.76 -7.61 -8.38
N ILE A 4 -1.08 -6.69 -9.31
CA ILE A 4 -1.28 -7.09 -10.72
C ILE A 4 0.07 -7.57 -11.30
N ASP A 5 1.12 -6.76 -11.12
CA ASP A 5 2.51 -7.07 -11.48
C ASP A 5 3.44 -6.14 -10.66
N LEU A 6 4.74 -6.45 -10.61
CA LEU A 6 5.76 -5.59 -10.00
C LEU A 6 6.28 -4.51 -10.97
N ASP A 7 6.05 -4.70 -12.28
CA ASP A 7 6.38 -3.77 -13.36
C ASP A 7 5.14 -2.95 -13.76
N VAL A 8 5.26 -1.62 -13.64
CA VAL A 8 4.16 -0.69 -13.95
C VAL A 8 3.73 -0.72 -15.42
N ASP A 9 4.64 -0.99 -16.35
CA ASP A 9 4.31 -1.05 -17.77
C ASP A 9 3.55 -2.33 -18.11
N ARG A 10 3.85 -3.44 -17.41
CA ARG A 10 3.04 -4.66 -17.43
C ARG A 10 1.63 -4.41 -16.89
N VAL A 11 1.52 -3.66 -15.78
CA VAL A 11 0.21 -3.26 -15.24
C VAL A 11 -0.59 -2.45 -16.27
N LYS A 12 0.02 -1.43 -16.89
CA LYS A 12 -0.63 -0.62 -17.93
C LYS A 12 -1.10 -1.47 -19.11
N ALA A 13 -0.28 -2.41 -19.58
CA ALA A 13 -0.65 -3.32 -20.66
C ALA A 13 -1.83 -4.22 -20.28
N CYS A 14 -1.85 -4.76 -19.06
CA CYS A 14 -2.96 -5.55 -18.53
C CYS A 14 -4.27 -4.72 -18.48
N LEU A 15 -4.22 -3.52 -17.90
CA LEU A 15 -5.38 -2.64 -17.78
C LEU A 15 -5.93 -2.19 -19.15
N LYS A 16 -5.06 -2.03 -20.15
CA LYS A 16 -5.48 -1.76 -21.54
C LYS A 16 -6.38 -2.89 -22.07
N VAL A 17 -5.97 -4.15 -21.91
CA VAL A 17 -6.76 -5.31 -22.36
C VAL A 17 -8.07 -5.43 -21.60
N VAL A 18 -8.07 -5.21 -20.28
CA VAL A 18 -9.30 -5.19 -19.46
C VAL A 18 -10.29 -4.14 -19.99
N SER A 19 -9.78 -2.94 -20.30
CA SER A 19 -10.60 -1.87 -20.87
C SER A 19 -11.14 -2.20 -22.26
N GLU A 20 -10.32 -2.77 -23.15
CA GLU A 20 -10.72 -3.11 -24.53
C GLU A 20 -11.75 -4.24 -24.58
N THR A 21 -11.69 -5.17 -23.64
CA THR A 21 -12.58 -6.35 -23.59
C THR A 21 -13.83 -6.13 -22.74
N GLY A 22 -13.89 -5.06 -21.95
CA GLY A 22 -14.95 -4.84 -20.97
C GLY A 22 -14.94 -5.86 -19.82
N ALA A 23 -13.81 -6.52 -19.58
CA ALA A 23 -13.66 -7.48 -18.50
C ALA A 23 -13.80 -6.79 -17.14
N LYS A 24 -14.39 -7.50 -16.16
CA LYS A 24 -14.43 -7.03 -14.77
C LYS A 24 -13.16 -7.48 -14.05
N LEU A 25 -12.38 -6.53 -13.56
CA LEU A 25 -11.18 -6.78 -12.75
C LEU A 25 -11.32 -6.10 -11.39
N MET A 26 -11.10 -6.85 -10.32
CA MET A 26 -11.00 -6.34 -8.96
C MET A 26 -9.66 -6.80 -8.36
N VAL A 27 -8.87 -5.86 -7.86
CA VAL A 27 -7.59 -6.16 -7.19
C VAL A 27 -7.85 -6.49 -5.73
N GLY A 28 -7.12 -7.48 -5.22
CA GLY A 28 -7.33 -8.06 -3.88
C GLY A 28 -6.80 -7.22 -2.72
N PHE A 29 -7.17 -5.94 -2.60
CA PHE A 29 -6.88 -5.14 -1.40
C PHE A 29 -7.93 -5.41 -0.32
N ASN A 30 -7.86 -6.61 0.27
CA ASN A 30 -8.84 -7.14 1.21
C ASN A 30 -9.05 -6.24 2.44
N ARG A 31 -8.05 -5.48 2.88
CA ARG A 31 -8.16 -4.58 4.05
C ARG A 31 -9.28 -3.54 3.89
N ARG A 32 -9.65 -3.14 2.68
CA ARG A 32 -10.82 -2.24 2.46
C ARG A 32 -12.15 -2.86 2.89
N PHE A 33 -12.21 -4.18 3.03
CA PHE A 33 -13.40 -4.94 3.38
C PHE A 33 -13.35 -5.49 4.82
N ASP A 34 -12.31 -5.15 5.57
CA ASP A 34 -12.31 -5.39 7.01
C ASP A 34 -13.43 -4.54 7.65
N PRO A 35 -14.30 -5.12 8.48
CA PRO A 35 -15.43 -4.41 9.07
C PRO A 35 -15.02 -3.16 9.88
N HIS A 36 -13.84 -3.18 10.50
CA HIS A 36 -13.33 -2.07 11.30
C HIS A 36 -12.82 -0.93 10.40
N PHE A 37 -12.03 -1.24 9.38
CA PHE A 37 -11.58 -0.22 8.42
C PHE A 37 -12.74 0.36 7.59
N MET A 38 -13.73 -0.46 7.25
CA MET A 38 -14.98 0.02 6.64
C MET A 38 -15.73 0.99 7.56
N ALA A 39 -15.80 0.70 8.86
CA ALA A 39 -16.44 1.60 9.82
C ALA A 39 -15.71 2.95 9.93
N VAL A 40 -14.38 2.94 9.91
CA VAL A 40 -13.58 4.18 9.88
C VAL A 40 -13.88 4.99 8.62
N ARG A 41 -13.80 4.38 7.42
CA ARG A 41 -14.14 5.07 6.17
C ARG A 41 -15.57 5.64 6.20
N LYS A 42 -16.53 4.85 6.68
CA LYS A 42 -17.94 5.28 6.79
C LYS A 42 -18.10 6.50 7.71
N ALA A 43 -17.34 6.57 8.79
CA ALA A 43 -17.36 7.74 9.69
C ALA A 43 -16.77 8.98 9.00
N ILE A 44 -15.73 8.82 8.18
CA ILE A 44 -15.18 9.90 7.34
C ILE A 44 -16.22 10.34 6.31
N ASP A 45 -16.84 9.40 5.58
CA ASP A 45 -17.89 9.71 4.59
C ASP A 45 -19.11 10.42 5.20
N ALA A 46 -19.44 10.08 6.45
CA ALA A 46 -20.53 10.72 7.20
C ALA A 46 -20.15 12.11 7.76
N GLY A 47 -18.92 12.58 7.57
CA GLY A 47 -18.43 13.86 8.09
C GLY A 47 -18.28 13.89 9.61
N THR A 48 -18.19 12.73 10.27
CA THR A 48 -18.18 12.63 11.74
C THR A 48 -16.97 13.32 12.37
N ILE A 49 -15.86 13.42 11.64
CA ILE A 49 -14.61 14.04 12.11
C ILE A 49 -14.33 15.40 11.44
N GLY A 50 -15.23 15.92 10.60
CA GLY A 50 -14.94 17.04 9.71
C GLY A 50 -14.03 16.64 8.55
N ASP A 51 -13.17 17.56 8.11
CA ASP A 51 -12.19 17.30 7.06
C ASP A 51 -11.03 16.44 7.58
N VAL A 52 -10.59 15.47 6.79
CA VAL A 52 -9.39 14.67 7.10
C VAL A 52 -8.17 15.58 7.00
N GLU A 53 -7.38 15.70 8.07
CA GLU A 53 -6.14 16.46 8.08
C GLU A 53 -4.89 15.57 8.08
N MET A 54 -4.91 14.45 8.80
CA MET A 54 -3.77 13.55 8.94
C MET A 54 -4.24 12.09 9.05
N VAL A 55 -3.50 11.17 8.44
CA VAL A 55 -3.72 9.73 8.54
C VAL A 55 -2.48 9.04 9.08
N THR A 56 -2.64 8.21 10.11
CA THR A 56 -1.57 7.40 10.69
C THR A 56 -1.89 5.91 10.51
N ILE A 57 -1.03 5.18 9.81
CA ILE A 57 -1.16 3.74 9.59
C ILE A 57 0.06 3.05 10.19
N THR A 58 -0.15 1.98 10.95
CA THR A 58 0.93 1.12 11.46
C THR A 58 0.62 -0.33 11.12
N SER A 59 1.46 -0.92 10.28
CA SER A 59 1.37 -2.32 9.86
C SER A 59 2.65 -3.03 10.24
N ARG A 60 2.55 -4.12 11.01
CA ARG A 60 3.68 -4.95 11.44
C ARG A 60 3.28 -6.41 11.34
N ASP A 61 4.01 -7.15 10.51
CA ASP A 61 3.83 -8.59 10.41
C ASP A 61 4.48 -9.30 11.61
N PRO A 62 3.99 -10.48 12.01
CA PRO A 62 4.53 -11.22 13.16
C PRO A 62 5.98 -11.69 12.95
N GLY A 63 6.45 -11.75 11.70
CA GLY A 63 7.80 -12.09 11.32
C GLY A 63 8.03 -11.91 9.82
N ALA A 64 9.31 -11.81 9.42
CA ALA A 64 9.66 -11.69 8.01
C ALA A 64 9.42 -13.00 7.25
N PRO A 65 9.06 -12.92 5.95
CA PRO A 65 8.97 -14.10 5.11
C PRO A 65 10.37 -14.70 4.83
N PRO A 66 10.45 -15.94 4.32
CA PRO A 66 11.71 -16.54 3.91
C PRO A 66 12.49 -15.71 2.87
N VAL A 67 13.83 -15.75 2.93
CA VAL A 67 14.72 -14.92 2.09
C VAL A 67 14.54 -15.17 0.58
N ASP A 68 14.23 -16.40 0.18
CA ASP A 68 13.94 -16.74 -1.22
C ASP A 68 12.68 -16.03 -1.75
N TYR A 69 11.67 -15.84 -0.89
CA TYR A 69 10.51 -15.01 -1.20
C TYR A 69 10.88 -13.53 -1.30
N ILE A 70 11.66 -13.00 -0.34
CA ILE A 70 12.11 -11.59 -0.33
C ILE A 70 12.80 -11.21 -1.64
N LYS A 71 13.69 -12.06 -2.15
CA LYS A 71 14.42 -11.80 -3.41
C LYS A 71 13.51 -11.60 -4.64
N ARG A 72 12.28 -12.08 -4.60
CA ARG A 72 11.29 -11.96 -5.69
C ARG A 72 10.05 -11.14 -5.33
N SER A 73 9.99 -10.59 -4.12
CA SER A 73 8.82 -9.82 -3.63
C SER A 73 8.73 -8.43 -4.25
N GLY A 74 9.87 -7.92 -4.77
CA GLY A 74 9.99 -6.52 -5.19
C GLY A 74 10.31 -5.56 -4.04
N GLY A 75 10.61 -6.07 -2.85
CA GLY A 75 10.99 -5.30 -1.67
C GLY A 75 9.80 -4.84 -0.83
N ILE A 76 10.07 -4.44 0.43
CA ILE A 76 9.05 -4.14 1.44
C ILE A 76 8.00 -3.12 0.98
N PHE A 77 8.38 -2.12 0.18
CA PHE A 77 7.42 -1.13 -0.31
C PHE A 77 6.40 -1.69 -1.30
N ARG A 78 6.79 -2.68 -2.12
CA ARG A 78 5.92 -3.30 -3.13
C ARG A 78 5.15 -4.50 -2.58
N ASP A 79 5.74 -5.20 -1.61
CA ASP A 79 5.15 -6.39 -1.03
C ASP A 79 4.33 -6.10 0.23
N MET A 80 4.83 -5.29 1.16
CA MET A 80 4.13 -5.01 2.43
C MET A 80 3.39 -3.68 2.37
N THR A 81 4.11 -2.57 2.16
CA THR A 81 3.56 -1.20 2.24
C THR A 81 2.53 -0.90 1.15
N ILE A 82 2.44 -1.71 0.09
CA ILE A 82 1.42 -1.57 -0.96
C ILE A 82 -0.01 -1.56 -0.40
N HIS A 83 -0.27 -2.34 0.65
CA HIS A 83 -1.57 -2.34 1.32
C HIS A 83 -1.82 -1.03 2.07
N ASP A 84 -0.77 -0.42 2.62
CA ASP A 84 -0.85 0.83 3.36
C ASP A 84 -0.97 2.02 2.42
N PHE A 85 -0.36 1.99 1.23
CA PHE A 85 -0.60 2.97 0.17
C PHE A 85 -2.05 2.93 -0.32
N ASP A 86 -2.59 1.73 -0.52
CA ASP A 86 -3.99 1.55 -0.89
C ASP A 86 -4.96 2.06 0.20
N MET A 87 -4.64 1.78 1.46
CA MET A 87 -5.40 2.22 2.63
C MET A 87 -5.30 3.74 2.85
N ALA A 88 -4.12 4.34 2.68
CA ALA A 88 -3.92 5.78 2.80
C ALA A 88 -4.81 6.53 1.79
N ARG A 89 -4.80 6.12 0.52
CA ARG A 89 -5.71 6.69 -0.50
C ARG A 89 -7.18 6.50 -0.13
N PHE A 90 -7.54 5.33 0.40
CA PHE A 90 -8.90 5.03 0.84
C PHE A 90 -9.35 5.93 2.01
N LEU A 91 -8.47 6.26 2.96
CA LEU A 91 -8.79 7.10 4.12
C LEU A 91 -8.69 8.60 3.81
N LEU A 92 -7.68 9.04 3.07
CA LEU A 92 -7.48 10.44 2.66
C LEU A 92 -8.61 10.94 1.75
N GLY A 93 -9.16 10.07 0.89
CA GLY A 93 -10.17 10.45 -0.10
C GLY A 93 -9.64 11.32 -1.24
N GLU A 94 -8.32 11.54 -1.29
CA GLU A 94 -7.60 12.31 -2.29
C GLU A 94 -6.30 11.60 -2.64
N GLU A 95 -5.70 11.95 -3.78
CA GLU A 95 -4.46 11.34 -4.24
C GLU A 95 -3.22 12.01 -3.61
N PRO A 96 -2.29 11.23 -3.05
CA PRO A 96 -0.96 11.72 -2.69
C PRO A 96 -0.20 12.22 -3.92
N VAL A 97 0.46 13.37 -3.79
CA VAL A 97 1.31 14.00 -4.82
C VAL A 97 2.78 14.01 -4.44
N SER A 98 3.12 13.74 -3.19
CA SER A 98 4.50 13.56 -2.74
C SER A 98 4.64 12.35 -1.82
N VAL A 99 5.84 11.76 -1.83
CA VAL A 99 6.21 10.60 -1.02
C VAL A 99 7.62 10.82 -0.48
N THR A 100 7.81 10.71 0.82
CA THR A 100 9.12 10.65 1.48
C THR A 100 9.21 9.38 2.30
N ALA A 101 10.32 8.64 2.20
CA ALA A 101 10.49 7.38 2.92
C ALA A 101 11.86 7.30 3.60
N THR A 102 11.89 6.65 4.76
CA THR A 102 13.12 6.19 5.42
C THR A 102 13.04 4.68 5.62
N ALA A 103 14.19 4.01 5.56
CA ALA A 103 14.25 2.56 5.59
C ALA A 103 15.52 2.08 6.31
N ALA A 104 15.41 0.97 7.03
CA ALA A 104 16.50 0.35 7.76
C ALA A 104 16.36 -1.18 7.83
N VAL A 105 17.45 -1.84 8.18
CA VAL A 105 17.51 -3.27 8.49
C VAL A 105 17.84 -3.40 9.98
N LEU A 106 16.81 -3.62 10.79
CA LEU A 106 16.88 -3.60 12.26
C LEU A 106 16.48 -4.95 12.88
N VAL A 107 15.88 -5.85 12.10
CA VAL A 107 15.34 -7.13 12.55
C VAL A 107 16.26 -8.29 12.14
N ASP A 108 16.55 -8.45 10.85
CA ASP A 108 17.38 -9.54 10.34
C ASP A 108 18.33 -9.08 9.23
N LYS A 109 19.64 -9.23 9.47
CA LYS A 109 20.70 -8.88 8.52
C LYS A 109 20.60 -9.64 7.20
N ALA A 110 19.98 -10.83 7.17
CA ALA A 110 19.79 -11.59 5.94
C ALA A 110 18.85 -10.87 4.94
N ILE A 111 17.92 -10.05 5.43
CA ILE A 111 17.03 -9.21 4.61
C ILE A 111 17.85 -8.14 3.89
N GLY A 112 18.72 -7.44 4.64
CA GLY A 112 19.67 -6.48 4.07
C GLY A 112 20.63 -7.11 3.07
N ALA A 113 21.14 -8.32 3.37
CA ALA A 113 21.99 -9.07 2.43
C ALA A 113 21.25 -9.49 1.14
N ALA A 114 19.92 -9.59 1.18
CA ALA A 114 19.07 -9.82 0.02
C ALA A 114 18.71 -8.53 -0.75
N GLY A 115 19.14 -7.36 -0.26
CA GLY A 115 18.90 -6.06 -0.90
C GLY A 115 17.56 -5.40 -0.54
N ASP A 116 16.96 -5.77 0.59
CA ASP A 116 15.68 -5.23 1.07
C ASP A 116 15.80 -4.62 2.48
N PHE A 117 14.71 -4.00 2.96
CA PHE A 117 14.58 -3.40 4.29
C PHE A 117 13.52 -4.14 5.11
N ASP A 118 13.62 -4.08 6.44
CA ASP A 118 12.64 -4.71 7.34
C ASP A 118 11.84 -3.70 8.18
N SER A 119 12.29 -2.45 8.21
CA SER A 119 11.72 -1.38 9.02
C SER A 119 11.67 -0.10 8.18
N VAL A 120 10.47 0.40 7.87
CA VAL A 120 10.27 1.59 7.04
C VAL A 120 9.26 2.55 7.65
N SER A 121 9.46 3.84 7.37
CA SER A 121 8.49 4.91 7.62
C SER A 121 8.24 5.66 6.32
N VAL A 122 6.98 5.98 6.03
CA VAL A 122 6.60 6.73 4.83
C VAL A 122 5.66 7.87 5.20
N ILE A 123 5.93 9.05 4.64
CA ILE A 123 5.06 10.22 4.70
C ILE A 123 4.52 10.46 3.29
N LEU A 124 3.20 10.57 3.19
CA LEU A 124 2.48 10.93 1.98
C LEU A 124 1.90 12.33 2.17
N GLN A 125 1.83 13.12 1.12
CA GLN A 125 1.15 14.41 1.14
C GLN A 125 0.23 14.57 -0.05
N THR A 126 -1.01 15.02 0.15
CA THR A 126 -1.95 15.37 -0.94
C THR A 126 -1.72 16.82 -1.41
N ALA A 127 -2.33 17.19 -2.54
CA ALA A 127 -2.25 18.56 -3.04
C ALA A 127 -2.88 19.59 -2.08
N SER A 128 -3.87 19.18 -1.28
CA SER A 128 -4.51 20.01 -0.25
C SER A 128 -3.70 20.14 1.04
N GLY A 129 -2.62 19.34 1.19
CA GLY A 129 -1.70 19.40 2.32
C GLY A 129 -1.98 18.37 3.43
N LYS A 130 -2.89 17.42 3.20
CA LYS A 130 -3.17 16.28 4.09
C LYS A 130 -2.03 15.25 4.05
#